data_AF-A0A381ZUZ9-F1
#
_entry.id   AF-A0A381ZUZ9-F1
#
_cell.length_a   1.000
_cell.length_b   1.000
_cell.length_c   1.000
_cell.angle_alpha   90.00
_cell.angle_beta   90.00
_cell.angle_gamma   90.00
#
_symmetry.space_group_name_H-M   'P 1'
#
loop_
_entity.id
_entity.type
_entity.pdbx_description
1 polymer ?
#
loop_
_entity_poly.entity_id
_entity_poly.type
_entity_poly.pdbx_seq_one_letter_code
_entity_poly.pdbx_strand_id
1 'polypeptide(L)'
;MENLIDAFWGVTISIGVSALIFVGANRLFDFVVDRWFVFQAITGAIFGTIFSTILIGNRLVKGSALLLVVMTVLAFAALTSTPQLIDKHRTRIFVGLLSGTAVGVIISNFLKDSVNPQIQTKSFILTVLISLLAYSLPSAIVRKFRFGGLLFFLAIGCLVGGWLLSEIGNGSKSSTYLLTVVP
;
A
#
# COMPACT_ATOMS: atom_id res chain seq x y z
N MET A 1 -11.31 -37.16 -21.13
CA MET A 1 -12.39 -36.17 -21.26
C MET A 1 -12.36 -35.12 -20.17
N GLU A 2 -12.18 -35.51 -18.90
CA GLU A 2 -12.13 -34.62 -17.74
C GLU A 2 -11.11 -33.47 -17.87
N ASN A 3 -9.84 -33.77 -18.17
CA ASN A 3 -8.80 -32.75 -18.40
C ASN A 3 -9.15 -31.74 -19.52
N LEU A 4 -9.94 -32.15 -20.51
CA LEU A 4 -10.32 -31.31 -21.65
C LEU A 4 -11.48 -30.37 -21.29
N ILE A 5 -12.37 -30.82 -20.40
CA ILE A 5 -13.46 -30.03 -19.83
C ILE A 5 -12.90 -28.98 -18.85
N ASP A 6 -11.95 -29.37 -17.99
CA ASP A 6 -11.29 -28.45 -17.06
C ASP A 6 -10.50 -27.36 -17.80
N ALA A 7 -9.77 -27.75 -18.86
CA ALA A 7 -9.07 -26.79 -19.71
C ALA A 7 -10.06 -25.83 -20.40
N PHE A 8 -11.17 -26.34 -20.92
CA PHE A 8 -12.20 -25.51 -21.57
C PHE A 8 -12.81 -24.49 -20.60
N TRP A 9 -13.15 -24.91 -19.37
CA TRP A 9 -13.66 -24.00 -18.33
C TRP A 9 -12.61 -23.01 -17.88
N GLY A 10 -11.36 -23.44 -17.69
CA GLY A 10 -10.24 -22.56 -17.35
C GLY A 10 -10.02 -21.45 -18.37
N VAL A 11 -10.05 -21.80 -19.67
CA VAL A 11 -9.97 -20.83 -20.77
C VAL A 11 -11.17 -19.89 -20.75
N THR A 12 -12.39 -20.42 -20.63
CA THR A 12 -13.63 -19.62 -20.62
C THR A 12 -13.66 -18.62 -19.47
N ILE A 13 -13.30 -19.05 -18.26
CA ILE A 13 -13.23 -18.19 -17.07
C ILE A 13 -12.14 -17.12 -17.28
N SER A 14 -10.98 -17.51 -17.78
CA SER A 14 -9.87 -16.56 -18.01
C SER A 14 -10.27 -15.47 -19.01
N ILE A 15 -10.90 -15.84 -20.13
CA ILE A 15 -11.41 -14.88 -21.13
C ILE A 15 -12.46 -13.96 -20.49
N GLY A 16 -13.42 -14.52 -19.74
CA GLY A 16 -14.46 -13.75 -19.07
C GLY A 16 -13.89 -12.75 -18.06
N VAL A 17 -12.95 -13.17 -17.23
CA VAL A 17 -12.27 -12.31 -16.24
C VAL A 17 -11.46 -11.22 -16.93
N SER A 18 -10.70 -11.55 -17.98
CA SER A 18 -9.94 -10.56 -18.75
C SER A 18 -10.86 -9.51 -19.40
N ALA A 19 -11.99 -9.94 -19.97
CA ALA A 19 -12.97 -9.03 -20.55
C ALA A 19 -13.58 -8.09 -19.49
N LEU A 20 -13.94 -8.62 -18.32
CA LEU A 20 -14.47 -7.83 -17.20
C LEU A 20 -13.44 -6.81 -16.68
N ILE A 21 -12.17 -7.20 -16.56
CA ILE A 21 -11.09 -6.28 -16.17
C ILE A 21 -10.94 -5.17 -17.20
N PHE A 22 -10.93 -5.52 -18.50
CA PHE A 22 -10.79 -4.54 -19.58
C PHE A 22 -11.96 -3.54 -19.61
N VAL A 23 -13.20 -4.04 -19.58
CA VAL A 23 -14.40 -3.19 -19.58
C VAL A 23 -14.46 -2.33 -18.31
N GLY A 24 -14.17 -2.94 -17.15
CA GLY A 24 -14.14 -2.26 -15.87
C GLY A 24 -13.09 -1.15 -15.82
N ALA A 25 -11.88 -1.41 -16.33
CA ALA A 25 -10.83 -0.40 -16.42
C ALA A 25 -11.24 0.79 -17.31
N ASN A 26 -11.81 0.53 -18.48
CA ASN A 26 -12.29 1.60 -19.37
C ASN A 26 -13.38 2.44 -18.70
N ARG A 27 -14.36 1.80 -18.06
CA ARG A 27 -15.41 2.51 -17.30
C ARG A 27 -14.85 3.29 -16.11
N LEU A 28 -13.79 2.79 -15.48
CA LEU A 28 -13.12 3.49 -14.40
C LEU A 28 -12.48 4.78 -14.94
N PHE A 29 -11.86 4.74 -16.13
CA PHE A 29 -11.27 5.92 -16.75
C PHE A 29 -12.28 7.00 -17.12
N ASP A 30 -13.53 6.64 -17.42
CA ASP A 30 -14.62 7.61 -17.64
C ASP A 30 -14.81 8.55 -16.42
N PHE A 31 -14.50 8.09 -15.20
CA PHE A 31 -14.64 8.89 -13.99
C PHE A 31 -13.49 9.87 -13.73
N VAL A 32 -12.39 9.81 -14.48
CA VAL A 32 -11.19 10.63 -14.21
C VAL A 32 -11.48 12.13 -14.27
N VAL A 33 -12.30 12.55 -15.23
CA VAL A 33 -12.60 13.97 -15.47
C VAL A 33 -13.72 14.45 -14.54
N ASP A 34 -14.86 13.76 -14.55
CA ASP A 34 -16.07 14.26 -13.91
C ASP A 34 -16.19 13.87 -12.43
N ARG A 35 -15.55 12.77 -12.02
CA ARG A 35 -15.71 12.16 -10.70
C ARG A 35 -14.39 11.65 -10.13
N TRP A 36 -13.39 12.53 -10.11
CA TRP A 36 -12.04 12.22 -9.62
C TRP A 36 -12.01 11.57 -8.22
N PHE A 37 -12.90 11.99 -7.32
CA PHE A 37 -13.07 11.39 -6.00
C PHE A 37 -13.47 9.91 -6.07
N VAL A 38 -14.44 9.58 -6.92
CA VAL A 38 -14.94 8.21 -7.12
C VAL A 38 -13.87 7.35 -7.79
N PHE A 39 -13.19 7.89 -8.80
CA PHE A 39 -12.06 7.23 -9.45
C PHE A 39 -10.99 6.81 -8.44
N GLN A 40 -10.60 7.72 -7.55
CA GLN A 40 -9.60 7.42 -6.53
C GLN A 40 -10.09 6.43 -5.49
N ALA A 41 -11.33 6.56 -5.00
CA ALA A 41 -11.90 5.61 -4.05
C ALA A 41 -11.92 4.18 -4.62
N ILE A 42 -12.34 4.00 -5.88
CA ILE A 42 -12.35 2.69 -6.54
C ILE A 42 -10.92 2.17 -6.74
N THR A 43 -10.00 3.04 -7.18
CA THR A 43 -8.58 2.67 -7.35
C THR A 43 -7.97 2.21 -6.02
N GLY A 44 -8.24 2.94 -4.93
CA GLY A 44 -7.85 2.55 -3.58
C GLY A 44 -8.46 1.21 -3.16
N ALA A 45 -9.75 0.99 -3.39
CA ALA A 45 -10.41 -0.29 -3.11
C ALA A 45 -9.76 -1.47 -3.85
N ILE A 46 -9.37 -1.27 -5.12
CA ILE A 46 -8.64 -2.28 -5.91
C ILE A 46 -7.28 -2.57 -5.28
N PHE A 47 -6.51 -1.54 -4.91
CA PHE A 47 -5.23 -1.74 -4.21
C PHE A 47 -5.40 -2.45 -2.87
N GLY A 48 -6.40 -2.08 -2.07
CA GLY A 48 -6.72 -2.74 -0.80
C GLY A 48 -7.08 -4.21 -0.97
N THR A 49 -7.79 -4.55 -2.06
CA THR A 49 -8.12 -5.93 -2.43
C THR A 49 -6.85 -6.69 -2.78
N ILE A 50 -6.08 -6.22 -3.76
CA ILE A 50 -4.84 -6.85 -4.22
C ILE A 50 -3.89 -7.09 -3.04
N PHE A 51 -3.69 -6.06 -2.20
CA PHE A 51 -2.83 -6.13 -1.04
C PHE A 51 -3.27 -7.22 -0.04
N SER A 52 -4.56 -7.25 0.33
CA SER A 52 -5.09 -8.28 1.23
C SER A 52 -5.01 -9.68 0.63
N THR A 53 -5.28 -9.85 -0.67
CA THR A 53 -5.13 -11.13 -1.37
C THR A 53 -3.70 -11.63 -1.33
N ILE A 54 -2.71 -10.75 -1.53
CA ILE A 54 -1.28 -11.09 -1.40
C ILE A 54 -0.97 -11.57 0.02
N LEU A 55 -1.41 -10.86 1.05
CA LEU A 55 -1.15 -11.25 2.45
C LEU A 55 -1.80 -12.59 2.81
N ILE A 56 -3.05 -12.80 2.37
CA ILE A 56 -3.80 -14.05 2.59
C ILE A 56 -3.15 -15.21 1.85
N GLY A 57 -2.81 -15.03 0.57
CA GLY A 57 -2.16 -16.05 -0.27
C GLY A 57 -0.82 -16.48 0.29
N ASN A 58 -0.05 -15.56 0.86
CA ASN A 58 1.22 -15.84 1.53
C ASN A 58 1.07 -16.31 2.99
N ARG A 59 -0.17 -16.56 3.46
CA ARG A 59 -0.47 -17.04 4.82
C ARG A 59 0.09 -16.16 5.94
N LEU A 60 0.22 -14.86 5.69
CA LEU A 60 0.79 -13.87 6.62
C LEU A 60 -0.23 -13.35 7.65
N VAL A 61 -1.51 -13.70 7.46
CA VAL A 61 -2.65 -13.13 8.17
C VAL A 61 -3.15 -14.07 9.27
N LYS A 62 -3.52 -13.51 10.43
CA LYS A 62 -4.28 -14.18 11.49
C LYS A 62 -5.74 -13.70 11.52
N GLY A 63 -6.64 -14.58 11.93
CA GLY A 63 -8.07 -14.27 12.05
C GLY A 63 -8.84 -14.35 10.72
N SER A 64 -9.92 -13.55 10.61
CA SER A 64 -10.83 -13.60 9.46
C SER A 64 -10.23 -12.92 8.23
N ALA A 65 -9.98 -13.70 7.18
CA ALA A 65 -9.52 -13.22 5.89
C ALA A 65 -10.53 -12.25 5.23
N LEU A 66 -11.83 -12.56 5.33
CA LEU A 66 -12.89 -11.70 4.80
C LEU A 66 -12.88 -10.33 5.50
N LEU A 67 -12.71 -10.32 6.82
CA LEU A 67 -12.67 -9.08 7.59
C LEU A 67 -11.45 -8.23 7.22
N LEU A 68 -10.28 -8.85 7.01
CA LEU A 68 -9.11 -8.13 6.50
C LEU A 68 -9.41 -7.47 5.15
N VAL A 69 -9.97 -8.23 4.18
CA VAL A 69 -10.29 -7.72 2.84
C VAL A 69 -11.23 -6.52 2.94
N VAL A 70 -12.32 -6.62 3.72
CA VAL A 70 -13.27 -5.51 3.89
C VAL A 70 -12.58 -4.29 4.50
N MET A 71 -11.78 -4.48 5.55
CA MET A 71 -11.09 -3.38 6.21
C MET A 71 -10.04 -2.71 5.33
N THR A 72 -9.24 -3.48 4.57
CA THR A 72 -8.23 -2.90 3.67
C THR A 72 -8.87 -2.21 2.47
N VAL A 73 -9.96 -2.77 1.92
CA VAL A 73 -10.73 -2.11 0.84
C VAL A 73 -11.23 -0.75 1.31
N LEU A 74 -11.89 -0.68 2.46
CA LEU A 74 -12.39 0.58 3.01
C LEU A 74 -11.26 1.55 3.35
N ALA A 75 -10.19 1.06 3.97
CA ALA A 75 -9.08 1.91 4.42
C ALA A 75 -8.29 2.49 3.24
N PHE A 76 -7.99 1.71 2.20
CA PHE A 76 -7.30 2.23 1.00
C PHE A 76 -8.22 3.12 0.14
N ALA A 77 -9.51 2.83 0.06
CA ALA A 77 -10.47 3.73 -0.59
C ALA A 77 -10.53 5.09 0.12
N ALA A 78 -10.56 5.09 1.47
CA ALA A 78 -10.50 6.31 2.25
C ALA A 78 -9.16 7.04 2.09
N LEU A 79 -8.02 6.34 2.19
CA LEU A 79 -6.66 6.90 2.04
C LEU A 79 -6.48 7.69 0.74
N THR A 80 -6.98 7.16 -0.37
CA THR A 80 -6.83 7.77 -1.69
C THR A 80 -7.81 8.92 -1.93
N SER A 81 -9.03 8.82 -1.39
CA SER A 81 -10.10 9.78 -1.67
C SER A 81 -10.20 10.94 -0.66
N THR A 82 -9.98 10.71 0.64
CA THR A 82 -10.15 11.74 1.69
C THR A 82 -9.24 12.96 1.56
N PRO A 83 -7.98 12.88 1.09
CA PRO A 83 -7.15 14.08 0.91
C PRO A 83 -7.76 15.08 -0.08
N GLN A 84 -8.64 14.63 -0.99
CA GLN A 84 -9.29 15.52 -1.96
C GLN A 84 -10.34 16.44 -1.34
N LEU A 85 -10.86 16.08 -0.17
CA LEU A 85 -11.83 16.89 0.57
C LEU A 85 -11.17 18.08 1.31
N ILE A 86 -9.84 18.20 1.23
CA ILE A 86 -9.04 19.16 1.98
C ILE A 86 -8.42 20.18 1.03
N ASP A 87 -8.92 21.42 1.08
CA ASP A 87 -8.45 22.52 0.21
C ASP A 87 -7.02 22.94 0.52
N LYS A 88 -6.66 22.99 1.81
CA LYS A 88 -5.35 23.47 2.25
C LYS A 88 -4.26 22.43 1.96
N HIS A 89 -3.35 22.77 1.05
CA HIS A 89 -2.27 21.88 0.61
C HIS A 89 -1.45 21.25 1.75
N ARG A 90 -1.07 22.04 2.78
CA ARG A 90 -0.33 21.51 3.94
C ARG A 90 -1.16 20.51 4.74
N THR A 91 -2.42 20.85 5.04
CA THR A 91 -3.35 19.97 5.76
C THR A 91 -3.62 18.69 4.98
N ARG A 92 -3.70 18.78 3.65
CA ARG A 92 -3.87 17.61 2.77
C ARG A 92 -2.73 16.60 2.90
N ILE A 93 -1.49 17.07 2.98
CA ILE A 93 -0.32 16.19 3.21
C ILE A 93 -0.44 15.50 4.56
N PHE A 94 -0.80 16.23 5.62
CA PHE A 94 -0.97 15.63 6.95
C PHE A 94 -2.14 14.63 7.00
N VAL A 95 -3.24 14.89 6.31
CA VAL A 95 -4.36 13.94 6.22
C VAL A 95 -3.95 12.68 5.46
N GLY A 96 -3.18 12.81 4.38
CA GLY A 96 -2.59 11.67 3.67
C GLY A 96 -1.67 10.85 4.57
N LEU A 97 -0.82 11.52 5.37
CA LEU A 97 0.05 10.86 6.33
C LEU A 97 -0.76 10.10 7.39
N LEU A 98 -1.71 10.78 8.04
CA LEU A 98 -2.54 10.21 9.09
C LEU A 98 -3.36 9.01 8.58
N SER A 99 -3.96 9.13 7.40
CA SER A 99 -4.69 8.01 6.79
C SER A 99 -3.77 6.84 6.45
N GLY A 100 -2.54 7.09 5.99
CA GLY A 100 -1.52 6.06 5.78
C GLY A 100 -1.16 5.32 7.08
N THR A 101 -0.95 6.07 8.16
CA THR A 101 -0.69 5.47 9.48
C THR A 101 -1.87 4.61 9.98
N ALA A 102 -3.10 5.07 9.76
CA ALA A 102 -4.30 4.32 10.14
C ALA A 102 -4.40 2.99 9.36
N VAL A 103 -4.11 3.00 8.06
CA VAL A 103 -4.02 1.79 7.23
C VAL A 103 -2.93 0.84 7.78
N GLY A 104 -1.75 1.37 8.12
CA GLY A 104 -0.67 0.57 8.72
C GLY A 104 -1.05 -0.09 10.05
N VAL A 105 -1.75 0.63 10.92
CA VAL A 105 -2.27 0.10 12.19
C VAL A 105 -3.31 -1.00 11.95
N ILE A 106 -4.20 -0.82 10.96
CA ILE A 106 -5.16 -1.86 10.57
C ILE A 106 -4.39 -3.12 10.14
N ILE A 107 -3.46 -2.99 9.19
CA ILE A 107 -2.71 -4.14 8.64
C ILE A 107 -1.92 -4.88 9.74
N SER A 108 -1.19 -4.16 10.58
CA SER A 108 -0.36 -4.76 11.65
C SER A 108 -1.18 -5.57 12.66
N ASN A 109 -2.46 -5.23 12.88
CA ASN A 109 -3.34 -6.03 13.73
C ASN A 109 -3.69 -7.40 13.14
N PHE A 110 -3.71 -7.52 11.82
CA PHE A 110 -4.02 -8.77 11.11
C PHE A 110 -2.80 -9.62 10.80
N LEU A 111 -1.57 -9.11 10.98
CA LEU A 111 -0.35 -9.90 10.73
C LEU A 111 -0.10 -10.92 11.85
N LYS A 112 0.37 -12.11 11.46
CA LYS A 112 0.84 -13.12 12.41
C LYS A 112 2.10 -12.65 13.13
N ASP A 113 2.27 -13.10 14.37
CA ASP A 113 3.43 -12.70 15.19
C ASP A 113 4.75 -13.24 14.63
N SER A 114 4.70 -14.32 13.83
CA SER A 114 5.84 -14.87 13.09
C SER A 114 6.32 -13.99 11.92
N VAL A 115 5.63 -12.89 11.62
CA VAL A 115 5.96 -11.95 10.52
C VAL A 115 6.56 -10.65 11.08
N ASN A 116 6.69 -10.54 12.40
CA ASN A 116 7.22 -9.31 13.00
C ASN A 116 8.69 -9.10 12.60
N PRO A 117 9.03 -7.96 11.96
CA PRO A 117 10.38 -7.66 11.54
C PRO A 117 11.26 -7.28 12.72
N GLN A 118 12.47 -7.82 12.78
CA GLN A 118 13.52 -7.37 13.69
C GLN A 118 14.29 -6.23 13.03
N ILE A 119 14.13 -5.03 13.59
CA ILE A 119 14.78 -3.82 13.04
C ILE A 119 16.27 -3.90 13.33
N GLN A 120 17.08 -4.09 12.29
CA GLN A 120 18.51 -3.89 12.36
C GLN A 120 18.81 -2.38 12.32
N THR A 121 19.01 -1.77 13.49
CA THR A 121 19.15 -0.31 13.65
C THR A 121 20.19 0.31 12.69
N LYS A 122 21.32 -0.36 12.47
CA LYS A 122 22.37 0.10 11.56
C LYS A 122 21.88 0.16 10.11
N SER A 123 21.30 -0.93 9.60
CA SER A 123 20.77 -1.04 8.24
C SER A 123 19.60 -0.08 8.00
N PHE A 124 18.73 0.08 9.00
CA PHE A 124 17.61 1.01 8.95
C PHE A 124 18.05 2.47 8.84
N ILE A 125 18.96 2.92 9.72
CA ILE A 125 19.44 4.31 9.69
C ILE A 125 20.16 4.60 8.37
N LEU A 126 20.99 3.67 7.91
CA LEU A 126 21.77 3.85 6.68
C LEU A 126 20.87 3.98 5.45
N THR A 127 19.83 3.15 5.32
CA THR A 127 18.88 3.23 4.20
C THR A 127 18.01 4.48 4.23
N VAL A 128 17.55 4.90 5.41
CA VAL A 128 16.84 6.18 5.58
C VAL A 128 17.73 7.35 5.17
N LEU A 129 18.98 7.36 5.62
CA LEU A 129 19.93 8.43 5.32
C LEU A 129 20.28 8.48 3.83
N ILE A 130 20.52 7.33 3.19
CA ILE A 130 20.74 7.25 1.75
C ILE A 130 19.53 7.78 0.98
N SER A 131 18.31 7.41 1.39
CA SER A 131 17.09 7.84 0.69
C SER A 131 16.87 9.35 0.82
N LEU A 132 17.12 9.92 2.00
CA LEU A 132 17.08 11.36 2.22
C LEU A 132 18.15 12.10 1.42
N LEU A 133 19.37 11.57 1.33
CA LEU A 133 20.44 12.13 0.51
C LEU A 133 20.10 12.06 -0.99
N ALA A 134 19.51 10.94 -1.44
CA ALA A 134 19.11 10.73 -2.82
C ALA A 134 18.08 11.77 -3.29
N TYR A 135 17.25 12.31 -2.38
CA TYR A 135 16.35 13.41 -2.69
C TYR A 135 16.97 14.80 -2.49
N SER A 136 17.65 15.00 -1.35
CA SER A 136 18.13 16.32 -0.96
C SER A 136 19.28 16.83 -1.85
N LEU A 137 20.18 15.96 -2.30
CA LEU A 137 21.31 16.37 -3.16
C LEU A 137 20.83 16.87 -4.54
N PRO A 138 20.03 16.13 -5.33
CA PRO A 138 19.52 16.64 -6.60
C PRO A 138 18.61 17.86 -6.43
N SER A 139 17.78 17.88 -5.39
CA SER A 139 16.85 19.00 -5.16
C SER A 139 17.58 20.29 -4.76
N ALA A 140 18.71 20.19 -4.06
CA ALA A 140 19.58 21.33 -3.76
C ALA A 140 20.29 21.86 -5.01
N ILE A 141 20.76 20.98 -5.90
CA ILE A 141 21.38 21.35 -7.18
C ILE A 141 20.37 22.08 -8.08
N VAL A 142 19.15 21.57 -8.19
CA VAL A 142 18.07 22.12 -9.02
C VAL A 142 17.34 23.29 -8.33
N ARG A 143 17.66 23.59 -7.06
CA ARG A 143 17.01 24.61 -6.21
C ARG A 143 15.48 24.51 -6.17
N LYS A 144 14.95 23.29 -6.30
CA LYS A 144 13.50 23.00 -6.28
C LYS A 144 13.18 21.97 -5.20
N PHE A 145 13.22 22.42 -3.95
CA PHE A 145 12.86 21.57 -2.82
C PHE A 145 11.33 21.46 -2.68
N ARG A 146 10.81 20.23 -2.60
CA ARG A 146 9.39 19.95 -2.35
C ARG A 146 9.25 19.04 -1.15
N PHE A 147 8.55 19.49 -0.13
CA PHE A 147 8.35 18.73 1.10
C PHE A 147 7.72 17.35 0.87
N GLY A 148 6.76 17.23 -0.06
CA GLY A 148 6.17 15.94 -0.42
C GLY A 148 7.17 14.96 -1.05
N GLY A 149 8.19 15.46 -1.78
CA GLY A 149 9.24 14.61 -2.32
C GLY A 149 10.16 14.07 -1.22
N LEU A 150 10.49 14.90 -0.23
CA LEU A 150 11.25 14.45 0.94
C LEU A 150 10.51 13.34 1.69
N LEU A 151 9.21 13.51 1.95
CA LEU A 151 8.40 12.50 2.62
C LEU A 151 8.33 11.19 1.82
N PHE A 152 8.19 11.27 0.50
CA PHE A 152 8.18 10.09 -0.36
C PHE A 152 9.49 9.30 -0.29
N PHE A 153 10.64 9.98 -0.33
CA PHE A 153 11.94 9.31 -0.21
C PHE A 153 12.21 8.81 1.21
N LEU A 154 11.74 9.53 2.24
CA LEU A 154 11.76 9.02 3.61
C LEU A 154 10.98 7.71 3.70
N ALA A 155 9.78 7.66 3.11
CA ALA A 155 8.95 6.47 3.09
C ALA A 155 9.63 5.28 2.43
N ILE A 156 10.24 5.50 1.27
CA ILE A 156 11.03 4.46 0.59
C ILE A 156 12.16 3.96 1.50
N GLY A 157 12.91 4.87 2.12
CA GLY A 157 14.01 4.50 3.02
C GLY A 157 13.54 3.66 4.20
N CYS A 158 12.40 4.02 4.77
CA CYS A 158 11.81 3.30 5.90
C CYS A 158 11.22 1.95 5.49
N LEU A 159 10.61 1.83 4.31
CA LEU A 159 10.14 0.57 3.75
C LEU A 159 11.31 -0.38 3.46
N VAL A 160 12.36 0.12 2.79
CA VAL A 160 13.53 -0.70 2.44
C VAL A 160 14.29 -1.11 3.71
N GLY A 161 14.63 -0.15 4.58
CA GLY A 161 15.36 -0.42 5.81
C GLY A 161 14.58 -1.25 6.83
N GLY A 162 13.27 -1.07 6.85
CA GLY A 162 12.39 -1.63 7.86
C GLY A 162 11.80 -2.98 7.50
N TRP A 163 11.47 -3.22 6.22
CA TRP A 163 10.85 -4.46 5.78
C TRP A 163 11.76 -5.31 4.89
N LEU A 164 12.52 -4.68 3.97
CA LEU A 164 13.32 -5.44 3.01
C LEU A 164 14.63 -5.98 3.61
N LEU A 165 15.27 -5.19 4.48
CA LEU A 165 16.54 -5.55 5.12
C LEU A 165 16.39 -6.10 6.54
N SER A 166 15.16 -6.14 7.07
CA SER A 166 14.89 -6.70 8.40
C SER A 166 14.81 -8.22 8.37
N GLU A 167 15.29 -8.86 9.43
CA GLU A 167 15.03 -10.28 9.65
C GLU A 167 13.58 -10.49 10.09
N ILE A 168 12.84 -11.35 9.40
CA ILE A 168 11.42 -11.61 9.67
C ILE A 168 11.29 -12.75 10.69
N GLY A 169 10.48 -12.55 11.73
CA GLY A 169 10.04 -13.61 12.65
C GLY A 169 10.66 -13.59 14.05
N ASN A 170 11.71 -12.80 14.26
CA ASN A 170 12.33 -12.60 15.57
C ASN A 170 11.99 -11.24 16.21
N GLY A 171 11.17 -10.42 15.54
CA GLY A 171 10.79 -9.08 15.99
C GLY A 171 9.63 -9.05 16.98
N SER A 172 9.45 -7.90 17.64
CA SER A 172 8.31 -7.63 18.51
C SER A 172 7.13 -7.05 17.73
N LYS A 173 5.91 -7.12 18.27
CA LYS A 173 4.75 -6.47 17.62
C LYS A 173 4.92 -4.95 17.49
N SER A 174 5.69 -4.33 18.40
CA SER A 174 6.00 -2.90 18.38
C SER A 174 6.84 -2.48 17.17
N SER A 175 7.75 -3.33 16.68
CA SER A 175 8.51 -3.03 15.46
C SER A 175 7.61 -3.04 14.23
N THR A 176 6.67 -3.98 14.15
CA THR A 176 5.65 -4.00 13.10
C THR A 176 4.81 -2.73 13.11
N TYR A 177 4.30 -2.31 14.27
CA TYR A 177 3.54 -1.04 14.36
C TYR A 177 4.39 0.14 13.90
N LEU A 178 5.62 0.26 14.42
CA LEU A 178 6.52 1.35 14.06
C LEU A 178 6.73 1.41 12.55
N LEU A 179 7.10 0.29 11.93
CA LEU A 179 7.38 0.22 10.49
C LEU A 179 6.16 0.34 9.58
N THR A 180 4.96 0.12 10.10
CA THR A 180 3.71 0.38 9.36
C THR A 180 3.22 1.82 9.52
N VAL A 181 3.69 2.54 10.54
CA VAL A 181 3.31 3.94 10.84
C VAL A 181 4.32 4.93 10.30
N VAL A 182 5.56 4.49 10.02
CA VAL A 182 6.56 5.37 9.42
C VAL A 182 6.05 5.85 8.04
N PRO A 183 6.15 7.17 7.75
CA PRO A 183 5.54 7.84 6.59
C PRO A 183 5.82 7.18 5.25
#